data_AF-A0A956RF74-F1
#
_entry.id   AF-A0A956RF74-F1
#
_cell.length_a   1.000
_cell.length_b   1.000
_cell.length_c   1.000
_cell.angle_alpha   90.00
_cell.angle_beta   90.00
_cell.angle_gamma   90.00
#
_symmetry.space_group_name_H-M   'P 1'
#
loop_
_entity.id
_entity.type
_entity.pdbx_description
1 polymer ?
#
loop_
_entity_poly.entity_id
_entity_poly.type
_entity_poly.pdbx_seq_one_letter_code
_entity_poly.pdbx_strand_id
1 'polypeptide(L)'
;GTIKKHQNEGRKALNYLEKALEVEPHDTATLNTMIELQTGANNWEGVIQAKRALAEVAVDGDEQAAIYKEIGKLYLEKLRNWKKSVSAYEEALDRQPENYPLLHTLLDIFTKNKDWEEACRIIERIVEIEQNPMRRSRYNYTSAVLLRDEIKAHDEAIERFNAVLDDDPTFLKAFQAIDAMVTKSKDWKTLERSYRKMLKRLPPDEQTPLKITLWSNLAEIYRTRLRDYKAAAAAFEVAAKLDPENVDRHFMLAELYETLIEEGRQEFVQHAVREHGILLTREPYRFPSYHALFNIYSRSKQIDKAFCVARTLVFLKQATEAEQALYQQYNSDDFQQARQRLSEETLRRHVFSKEEDLYLTALLGSVALAVSYWRAKPLPASFRPEDRVDVSLDRSLLSQMAKYVCNVLNVPQPDVYFRQNEPGDLQMLNAHRDQRVYQTMVVFANLLKKGMNQKMLAFALGRHMLDLYLPHWTFVALDRSPQSLKQVFLSCMLLCGLPVPPAEKPMLSEVARQLAGRMAPAQQDQLKSLMRKFVDAGGSTDVKKWARAVEIAGYRVGLLLCNDLMVAAHITSQEQGGLGSIMTPKEKVKELVLYSISEDYFKARRSIGLHVG
;
A
#
# COMPACT_ATOMS: atom_id res chain seq x y z
N GLY A 1 59.24 -62.08 -22.20
CA GLY A 1 57.80 -62.03 -21.81
C GLY A 1 56.85 -62.26 -22.97
N THR A 2 56.89 -61.40 -24.01
CA THR A 2 55.93 -61.35 -25.14
C THR A 2 55.75 -62.67 -25.91
N ILE A 3 56.83 -63.37 -26.22
CA ILE A 3 56.76 -64.69 -26.89
C ILE A 3 55.94 -65.70 -26.07
N LYS A 4 56.12 -65.71 -24.74
CA LYS A 4 55.37 -66.60 -23.83
C LYS A 4 53.91 -66.21 -23.68
N LYS A 5 53.58 -64.91 -23.80
CA LYS A 5 52.20 -64.41 -23.90
C LYS A 5 51.51 -64.96 -25.16
N HIS A 6 52.16 -64.92 -26.32
CA HIS A 6 51.60 -65.48 -27.56
C HIS A 6 51.48 -67.01 -27.54
N GLN A 7 52.29 -67.70 -26.73
CA GLN A 7 52.19 -69.14 -26.48
C GLN A 7 51.11 -69.53 -25.45
N ASN A 8 50.29 -68.58 -24.99
CA ASN A 8 49.27 -68.75 -23.96
C ASN A 8 49.81 -69.23 -22.59
N GLU A 9 51.11 -69.03 -22.32
CA GLU A 9 51.77 -69.40 -21.06
C GLU A 9 51.82 -68.20 -20.09
N GLY A 10 50.66 -67.68 -19.68
CA GLY A 10 50.52 -66.41 -18.94
C GLY A 10 51.39 -66.28 -17.67
N ARG A 11 51.48 -67.34 -16.84
CA ARG A 11 52.33 -67.31 -15.62
C ARG A 11 53.83 -67.20 -15.91
N LYS A 12 54.31 -67.92 -16.93
CA LYS A 12 55.72 -67.85 -17.36
C LYS A 12 55.98 -66.48 -18.01
N ALA A 13 55.02 -65.97 -18.78
CA ALA A 13 55.11 -64.64 -19.38
C ALA A 13 55.29 -63.56 -18.30
N LEU A 14 54.51 -63.60 -17.21
CA LEU A 14 54.63 -62.66 -16.08
C LEU A 14 56.01 -62.72 -15.41
N ASN A 15 56.52 -63.90 -15.08
CA ASN A 15 57.85 -64.03 -14.44
C ASN A 15 58.98 -63.44 -15.32
N TYR A 16 58.92 -63.65 -16.63
CA TYR A 16 59.88 -63.04 -17.55
C TYR A 16 59.70 -61.52 -17.74
N LEU A 17 58.50 -60.98 -17.52
CA LEU A 17 58.25 -59.53 -17.56
C LEU A 17 58.68 -58.87 -16.24
N GLU A 18 58.44 -59.52 -15.08
CA GLU A 18 58.94 -59.08 -13.77
C GLU A 18 60.47 -58.97 -13.77
N LYS A 19 61.19 -59.99 -14.27
CA LYS A 19 62.65 -59.94 -14.43
C LYS A 19 63.13 -58.84 -15.38
N ALA A 20 62.32 -58.49 -16.39
CA ALA A 20 62.65 -57.37 -17.26
C ALA A 20 62.52 -56.04 -16.52
N LEU A 21 61.48 -55.89 -15.69
CA LEU A 21 61.27 -54.73 -14.83
C LEU A 21 62.26 -54.65 -13.65
N GLU A 22 62.89 -55.75 -13.24
CA GLU A 22 64.01 -55.68 -12.28
C GLU A 22 65.24 -54.96 -12.86
N VAL A 23 65.43 -55.02 -14.18
CA VAL A 23 66.55 -54.38 -14.88
C VAL A 23 66.19 -52.97 -15.34
N GLU A 24 64.99 -52.80 -15.92
CA GLU A 24 64.43 -51.51 -16.32
C GLU A 24 63.04 -51.32 -15.66
N PRO A 25 62.99 -50.79 -14.42
CA PRO A 25 61.75 -50.67 -13.64
C PRO A 25 60.65 -49.82 -14.28
N HIS A 26 61.02 -48.99 -15.26
CA HIS A 26 60.20 -47.95 -15.84
C HIS A 26 59.92 -48.16 -17.35
N ASP A 27 60.17 -49.36 -17.90
CA ASP A 27 59.81 -49.68 -19.30
C ASP A 27 58.29 -49.76 -19.50
N THR A 28 57.73 -48.74 -20.17
CA THR A 28 56.28 -48.58 -20.39
C THR A 28 55.68 -49.69 -21.25
N ALA A 29 56.43 -50.25 -22.20
CA ALA A 29 55.94 -51.34 -23.07
C ALA A 29 55.78 -52.65 -22.28
N THR A 30 56.73 -52.96 -21.41
CA THR A 30 56.67 -54.11 -20.50
C THR A 30 55.56 -53.94 -19.47
N LEU A 31 55.42 -52.75 -18.87
CA LEU A 31 54.35 -52.45 -17.91
C LEU A 31 52.95 -52.60 -18.52
N ASN A 32 52.70 -52.08 -19.73
CA ASN A 32 51.43 -52.26 -20.43
C ASN A 32 51.13 -53.74 -20.74
N THR A 33 52.14 -54.48 -21.18
CA THR A 33 52.00 -55.93 -21.43
C THR A 33 51.68 -56.71 -20.15
N MET A 34 52.25 -56.30 -19.01
CA MET A 34 51.97 -56.86 -17.69
C MET A 34 50.55 -56.55 -17.22
N ILE A 35 50.07 -55.32 -17.41
CA ILE A 35 48.68 -54.91 -17.09
C ILE A 35 47.67 -55.75 -17.86
N GLU A 36 47.85 -55.95 -19.16
CA GLU A 36 46.94 -56.76 -19.98
C GLU A 36 46.87 -58.21 -19.48
N LEU A 37 48.04 -58.83 -19.22
CA LEU A 37 48.13 -60.21 -18.72
C LEU A 37 47.50 -60.36 -17.33
N GLN A 38 47.79 -59.44 -16.41
CA GLN A 38 47.25 -59.48 -15.05
C GLN A 38 45.75 -59.17 -15.01
N THR A 39 45.25 -58.30 -15.88
CA THR A 39 43.82 -58.01 -16.04
C THR A 39 43.08 -59.27 -16.52
N GLY A 40 43.62 -59.99 -17.52
CA GLY A 40 43.06 -61.27 -17.96
C GLY A 40 43.07 -62.36 -16.89
N ALA A 41 44.01 -62.27 -15.93
CA ALA A 41 44.12 -63.19 -14.79
C ALA A 41 43.29 -62.77 -13.56
N ASN A 42 42.52 -61.67 -13.62
CA ASN A 42 41.83 -61.05 -12.48
C ASN A 42 42.75 -60.72 -11.28
N ASN A 43 44.06 -60.57 -11.50
CA ASN A 43 45.01 -60.17 -10.45
C ASN A 43 45.06 -58.64 -10.33
N TRP A 44 44.03 -58.06 -9.74
CA TRP A 44 43.85 -56.60 -9.66
C TRP A 44 44.92 -55.89 -8.84
N GLU A 45 45.51 -56.54 -7.83
CA GLU A 45 46.60 -55.96 -7.03
C GLU A 45 47.87 -55.80 -7.86
N GLY A 46 48.20 -56.80 -8.68
CA GLY A 46 49.29 -56.71 -9.65
C GLY A 46 49.04 -55.60 -10.68
N VAL A 47 47.81 -55.52 -11.23
CA VAL A 47 47.44 -54.47 -12.19
C VAL A 47 47.66 -53.07 -11.59
N ILE A 48 47.30 -52.88 -10.32
CA ILE A 48 47.48 -51.60 -9.63
C ILE A 48 48.97 -51.28 -9.41
N GLN A 49 49.79 -52.26 -9.03
CA GLN A 49 51.24 -52.06 -8.90
C GLN A 49 51.88 -51.64 -10.23
N ALA A 50 51.57 -52.36 -11.32
CA ALA A 50 52.06 -52.01 -12.65
C ALA A 50 51.57 -50.63 -13.12
N LYS A 51 50.31 -50.26 -12.80
CA LYS A 51 49.78 -48.91 -13.08
C LYS A 51 50.47 -47.83 -12.24
N ARG A 52 50.81 -48.07 -10.97
CA ARG A 52 51.57 -47.10 -10.16
C ARG A 52 52.96 -46.87 -10.75
N ALA A 53 53.64 -47.93 -11.17
CA ALA A 53 54.92 -47.81 -11.87
C ALA A 53 54.77 -47.01 -13.18
N LEU A 54 53.69 -47.19 -13.95
CA LEU A 54 53.42 -46.35 -15.13
C LEU A 54 53.22 -44.87 -14.77
N ALA A 55 52.54 -44.57 -13.66
CA ALA A 55 52.33 -43.19 -13.23
C ALA A 55 53.64 -42.49 -12.87
N GLU A 56 54.65 -43.21 -12.35
CA GLU A 56 55.98 -42.63 -12.05
C GLU A 56 56.76 -42.24 -13.31
N VAL A 57 56.47 -42.86 -14.46
CA VAL A 57 57.16 -42.60 -15.75
C VAL A 57 56.41 -41.58 -16.61
N ALA A 58 55.13 -41.36 -16.33
CA ALA A 58 54.31 -40.40 -17.06
C ALA A 58 54.89 -38.99 -16.91
N VAL A 59 55.11 -38.33 -18.05
CA VAL A 59 55.82 -37.06 -18.16
C VAL A 59 54.92 -35.88 -17.82
N ASP A 60 53.62 -36.01 -18.09
CA ASP A 60 52.63 -34.97 -17.86
C ASP A 60 51.69 -35.33 -16.70
N GLY A 61 51.29 -34.30 -15.94
CA GLY A 61 50.38 -34.44 -14.80
C GLY A 61 49.01 -34.98 -15.19
N ASP A 62 48.55 -34.68 -16.42
CA ASP A 62 47.27 -35.18 -16.93
C ASP A 62 47.28 -36.71 -17.15
N GLU A 63 48.39 -37.24 -17.66
CA GLU A 63 48.57 -38.69 -17.83
C GLU A 63 48.66 -39.39 -16.46
N GLN A 64 49.40 -38.80 -15.52
CA GLN A 64 49.44 -39.28 -14.13
C GLN A 64 48.04 -39.32 -13.51
N ALA A 65 47.26 -38.25 -13.66
CA ALA A 65 45.90 -38.16 -13.14
C ALA A 65 44.98 -39.24 -13.73
N ALA A 66 45.08 -39.50 -15.03
CA ALA A 66 44.31 -40.55 -15.71
C ALA A 66 44.63 -41.94 -15.15
N ILE A 67 45.91 -42.25 -14.94
CA ILE A 67 46.35 -43.53 -14.37
C ILE A 67 45.85 -43.70 -12.93
N TYR A 68 46.00 -42.67 -12.09
CA TYR A 68 45.51 -42.70 -10.71
C TYR A 68 43.98 -42.82 -10.63
N LYS A 69 43.24 -42.20 -11.56
CA LYS A 69 41.79 -42.38 -11.69
C LYS A 69 41.40 -43.83 -11.99
N GLU A 70 42.14 -44.51 -12.87
CA GLU A 70 41.91 -45.94 -13.14
C GLU A 70 42.24 -46.81 -11.93
N ILE A 71 43.32 -46.50 -11.21
CA ILE A 71 43.67 -47.19 -9.96
C ILE A 71 42.54 -47.03 -8.92
N GLY A 72 42.02 -45.82 -8.75
CA GLY A 72 40.89 -45.54 -7.87
C GLY A 72 39.66 -46.37 -8.24
N LYS A 73 39.31 -46.43 -9.53
CA LYS A 73 38.20 -47.23 -10.04
C LYS A 73 38.37 -48.73 -9.76
N LEU A 74 39.58 -49.27 -9.95
CA LEU A 74 39.88 -50.67 -9.65
C LEU A 74 39.73 -50.97 -8.15
N TYR A 75 40.21 -50.08 -7.28
CA TYR A 75 40.02 -50.23 -5.83
C TYR A 75 38.54 -50.22 -5.45
N LEU A 76 37.73 -49.33 -6.05
CA LEU A 76 36.32 -49.20 -5.73
C LEU A 76 35.48 -50.38 -6.25
N GLU A 77 35.63 -50.72 -7.53
CA GLU A 77 34.74 -51.69 -8.20
C GLU A 77 35.16 -53.14 -8.03
N LYS A 78 36.47 -53.43 -8.11
CA LYS A 78 37.00 -54.80 -8.11
C LYS A 78 37.41 -55.26 -6.72
N LEU A 79 38.12 -54.41 -6.00
CA LEU A 79 38.64 -54.74 -4.67
C LEU A 79 37.73 -54.30 -3.51
N ARG A 80 36.66 -53.53 -3.81
CA ARG A 80 35.70 -52.97 -2.82
C ARG A 80 36.39 -52.27 -1.64
N ASN A 81 37.55 -51.67 -1.89
CA ASN A 81 38.34 -50.96 -0.90
C ASN A 81 38.25 -49.45 -1.13
N TRP A 82 37.21 -48.85 -0.55
CA TRP A 82 36.93 -47.42 -0.76
C TRP A 82 38.04 -46.52 -0.18
N LYS A 83 38.69 -46.88 0.92
CA LYS A 83 39.79 -46.07 1.51
C LYS A 83 40.98 -45.96 0.56
N LYS A 84 41.41 -47.07 -0.03
CA LYS A 84 42.48 -47.07 -1.05
C LYS A 84 42.03 -46.40 -2.35
N SER A 85 40.74 -46.49 -2.69
CA SER A 85 40.16 -45.76 -3.81
C SER A 85 40.23 -44.25 -3.60
N VAL A 86 39.91 -43.75 -2.40
CA VAL A 86 39.98 -42.32 -2.05
C VAL A 86 41.41 -41.82 -2.21
N SER A 87 42.39 -42.49 -1.60
CA SER A 87 43.81 -42.10 -1.72
C SER A 87 44.29 -42.04 -3.19
N ALA A 88 43.86 -42.98 -4.04
CA ALA A 88 44.21 -42.93 -5.46
C ALA A 88 43.50 -41.78 -6.20
N TYR A 89 42.26 -41.46 -5.84
CA TYR A 89 41.54 -40.32 -6.42
C TYR A 89 42.05 -38.97 -5.90
N GLU A 90 42.55 -38.88 -4.68
CA GLU A 90 43.24 -37.70 -4.13
C GLU A 90 44.54 -37.43 -4.90
N GLU A 91 45.37 -38.46 -5.13
CA GLU A 91 46.57 -38.32 -5.97
C GLU A 91 46.23 -37.83 -7.39
N ALA A 92 45.13 -38.30 -7.97
CA ALA A 92 44.65 -37.79 -9.26
C ALA A 92 44.19 -36.32 -9.18
N LEU A 93 43.56 -35.91 -8.08
CA LEU A 93 43.16 -34.52 -7.84
C LEU A 93 44.35 -33.59 -7.57
N ASP A 94 45.44 -34.08 -7.00
CA ASP A 94 46.64 -33.27 -6.78
C ASP A 94 47.27 -32.84 -8.11
N ARG A 95 47.14 -33.66 -9.15
CA ARG A 95 47.56 -33.31 -10.53
C ARG A 95 46.52 -32.47 -11.27
N GLN A 96 45.23 -32.75 -11.05
CA GLN A 96 44.13 -32.02 -11.67
C GLN A 96 43.16 -31.45 -10.61
N PRO A 97 43.50 -30.33 -9.95
CA PRO A 97 42.74 -29.82 -8.81
C PRO A 97 41.30 -29.44 -9.11
N GLU A 98 41.02 -29.07 -10.36
CA GLU A 98 39.71 -28.61 -10.85
C GLU A 98 38.92 -29.72 -11.59
N ASN A 99 39.32 -31.00 -11.44
CA ASN A 99 38.64 -32.11 -12.10
C ASN A 99 37.25 -32.38 -11.48
N TYR A 100 36.23 -31.74 -12.04
CA TYR A 100 34.85 -31.77 -11.55
C TYR A 100 34.26 -33.20 -11.46
N PRO A 101 34.38 -34.09 -12.48
CA PRO A 101 33.96 -35.48 -12.36
C PRO A 101 34.62 -36.26 -11.21
N LEU A 102 35.89 -35.97 -10.92
CA LEU A 102 36.65 -36.65 -9.88
C LEU A 102 36.20 -36.22 -8.47
N LEU A 103 35.96 -34.92 -8.28
CA LEU A 103 35.34 -34.39 -7.06
C LEU A 103 33.97 -35.02 -6.80
N HIS A 104 33.13 -35.16 -7.83
CA HIS A 104 31.85 -35.88 -7.69
C HIS A 104 32.02 -37.35 -7.28
N THR A 105 33.02 -38.02 -7.84
CA THR A 105 33.29 -39.43 -7.51
C THR A 105 33.69 -39.56 -6.03
N LEU A 106 34.55 -38.66 -5.53
CA LEU A 106 34.90 -38.62 -4.11
C LEU A 106 33.70 -38.28 -3.23
N LEU A 107 32.88 -37.29 -3.63
CA LEU A 107 31.67 -36.92 -2.91
C LEU A 107 30.71 -38.12 -2.76
N ASP A 108 30.50 -38.88 -3.83
CA ASP A 108 29.68 -40.09 -3.83
C ASP A 108 30.24 -41.16 -2.89
N ILE A 109 31.56 -41.34 -2.87
CA ILE A 109 32.23 -42.30 -1.97
C ILE A 109 32.04 -41.88 -0.52
N PHE A 110 32.33 -40.64 -0.17
CA PHE A 110 32.20 -40.16 1.22
C PHE A 110 30.75 -40.17 1.69
N THR A 111 29.80 -39.75 0.83
CA THR A 111 28.36 -39.77 1.14
C THR A 111 27.84 -41.20 1.37
N LYS A 112 28.24 -42.17 0.54
CA LYS A 112 27.83 -43.58 0.71
C LYS A 112 28.39 -44.21 1.98
N ASN A 113 29.58 -43.79 2.39
CA ASN A 113 30.23 -44.28 3.61
C ASN A 113 29.91 -43.44 4.85
N LYS A 114 29.08 -42.39 4.72
CA LYS A 114 28.68 -41.45 5.78
C LYS A 114 29.83 -40.68 6.42
N ASP A 115 30.91 -40.46 5.67
CA ASP A 115 31.99 -39.56 6.08
C ASP A 115 31.59 -38.11 5.74
N TRP A 116 30.73 -37.53 6.58
CA TRP A 116 30.06 -36.25 6.31
C TRP A 116 31.01 -35.05 6.30
N GLU A 117 32.03 -35.07 7.18
CA GLU A 117 33.05 -34.01 7.24
C GLU A 117 33.84 -33.94 5.93
N GLU A 118 34.25 -35.09 5.40
CA GLU A 118 34.95 -35.16 4.12
C GLU A 118 34.05 -34.84 2.94
N ALA A 119 32.79 -35.30 2.97
CA ALA A 119 31.81 -34.90 1.97
C ALA A 119 31.65 -33.37 1.92
N CYS A 120 31.62 -32.68 3.06
CA CYS A 120 31.57 -31.22 3.12
C CYS A 120 32.85 -30.57 2.57
N ARG A 121 34.05 -31.09 2.89
CA ARG A 121 35.32 -30.61 2.32
C ARG A 121 35.37 -30.74 0.80
N ILE A 122 34.87 -31.85 0.25
CA ILE A 122 34.78 -32.02 -1.21
C ILE A 122 33.75 -31.07 -1.83
N ILE A 123 32.60 -30.86 -1.19
CA ILE A 123 31.61 -29.87 -1.65
C ILE A 123 32.22 -28.46 -1.67
N GLU A 124 33.03 -28.10 -0.67
CA GLU A 124 33.73 -26.82 -0.64
C GLU A 124 34.67 -26.63 -1.84
N ARG A 125 35.49 -27.63 -2.19
CA ARG A 125 36.29 -27.60 -3.44
C ARG A 125 35.41 -27.46 -4.68
N ILE A 126 34.27 -28.15 -4.76
CA ILE A 126 33.33 -28.01 -5.89
C ILE A 126 32.79 -26.57 -5.96
N VAL A 127 32.45 -25.98 -4.83
CA VAL A 127 31.94 -24.60 -4.72
C VAL A 127 32.98 -23.58 -5.17
N GLU A 128 34.26 -23.78 -4.83
CA GLU A 128 35.37 -22.89 -5.22
C GLU A 128 35.59 -22.84 -6.73
N ILE A 129 35.45 -23.98 -7.41
CA ILE A 129 35.65 -24.07 -8.88
C ILE A 129 34.37 -23.80 -9.68
N GLU A 130 33.19 -23.89 -9.06
CA GLU A 130 31.90 -23.71 -9.74
C GLU A 130 31.63 -22.24 -10.05
N GLN A 131 31.61 -21.93 -11.35
CA GLN A 131 31.39 -20.58 -11.85
C GLN A 131 29.92 -20.21 -11.97
N ASN A 132 29.02 -21.18 -12.11
CA ASN A 132 27.59 -20.90 -12.22
C ASN A 132 26.96 -20.67 -10.82
N PRO A 133 26.46 -19.46 -10.50
CA PRO A 133 25.93 -19.16 -9.18
C PRO A 133 24.77 -20.08 -8.77
N MET A 134 23.89 -20.45 -9.70
CA MET A 134 22.74 -21.31 -9.40
C MET A 134 23.16 -22.74 -9.04
N ARG A 135 24.24 -23.26 -9.67
CA ARG A 135 24.80 -24.56 -9.30
C ARG A 135 25.55 -24.48 -7.97
N ARG A 136 26.38 -23.45 -7.78
CA ARG A 136 27.11 -23.20 -6.55
C ARG A 136 26.16 -23.08 -5.35
N SER A 137 25.05 -22.37 -5.53
CA SER A 137 23.94 -22.28 -4.58
C SER A 137 23.38 -23.66 -4.17
N ARG A 138 23.19 -24.59 -5.12
CA ARG A 138 22.72 -25.95 -4.81
C ARG A 138 23.75 -26.76 -4.04
N TYR A 139 25.04 -26.62 -4.34
CA TYR A 139 26.10 -27.31 -3.58
C TYR A 139 26.21 -26.78 -2.16
N ASN A 140 26.21 -25.45 -2.00
CA ASN A 140 26.16 -24.81 -0.67
C ASN A 140 24.93 -25.27 0.11
N TYR A 141 23.78 -25.46 -0.54
CA TYR A 141 22.58 -25.97 0.12
C TYR A 141 22.75 -27.41 0.61
N THR A 142 23.34 -28.29 -0.22
CA THR A 142 23.65 -29.67 0.20
C THR A 142 24.60 -29.70 1.39
N SER A 143 25.68 -28.92 1.35
CA SER A 143 26.61 -28.81 2.48
C SER A 143 25.91 -28.27 3.74
N ALA A 144 25.09 -27.23 3.61
CA ALA A 144 24.32 -26.67 4.73
C ALA A 144 23.37 -27.70 5.38
N VAL A 145 22.72 -28.54 4.58
CA VAL A 145 21.84 -29.61 5.08
C VAL A 145 22.63 -30.68 5.82
N LEU A 146 23.78 -31.12 5.29
CA LEU A 146 24.65 -32.09 5.96
C LEU A 146 25.19 -31.53 7.29
N LEU A 147 25.62 -30.27 7.29
CA LEU A 147 26.07 -29.58 8.50
C LEU A 147 24.96 -29.47 9.54
N ARG A 148 23.72 -29.20 9.12
CA ARG A 148 22.56 -29.08 10.02
C ARG A 148 22.13 -30.42 10.62
N ASP A 149 21.97 -31.44 9.78
CA ASP A 149 21.27 -32.68 10.14
C ASP A 149 22.21 -33.77 10.66
N GLU A 150 23.35 -33.95 10.00
CA GLU A 150 24.27 -35.06 10.30
C GLU A 150 25.40 -34.62 11.25
N ILE A 151 26.07 -33.50 10.95
CA ILE A 151 27.22 -33.01 11.74
C ILE A 151 26.75 -32.19 12.95
N LYS A 152 25.60 -31.51 12.83
CA LYS A 152 25.02 -30.59 13.82
C LYS A 152 25.88 -29.37 14.12
N ALA A 153 26.71 -28.94 13.16
CA ALA A 153 27.43 -27.68 13.18
C ALA A 153 26.50 -26.54 12.76
N HIS A 154 25.69 -26.05 13.70
CA HIS A 154 24.60 -25.11 13.40
C HIS A 154 25.08 -23.75 12.85
N ASP A 155 26.18 -23.22 13.37
CA ASP A 155 26.72 -21.93 12.94
C ASP A 155 27.25 -22.01 11.50
N GLU A 156 28.04 -23.04 11.19
CA GLU A 156 28.54 -23.32 9.84
C GLU A 156 27.41 -23.58 8.84
N ALA A 157 26.36 -24.29 9.26
CA ALA A 157 25.18 -24.50 8.42
C ALA A 157 24.48 -23.18 8.07
N ILE A 158 24.38 -22.23 9.02
CA ILE A 158 23.80 -20.90 8.76
C ILE A 158 24.69 -20.10 7.80
N GLU A 159 26.01 -20.19 7.91
CA GLU A 159 26.94 -19.56 6.96
C GLU A 159 26.75 -20.12 5.54
N ARG A 160 26.68 -21.45 5.41
CA ARG A 160 26.42 -22.09 4.11
C ARG A 160 25.05 -21.73 3.55
N PHE A 161 23.97 -21.73 4.36
CA PHE A 161 22.66 -21.25 3.89
C PHE A 161 22.67 -19.78 3.47
N ASN A 162 23.49 -18.94 4.11
CA ASN A 162 23.66 -17.55 3.66
C ASN A 162 24.35 -17.49 2.29
N ALA A 163 25.37 -18.31 2.04
CA ALA A 163 26.02 -18.39 0.73
C ALA A 163 25.04 -18.86 -0.38
N VAL A 164 24.12 -19.81 -0.06
CA VAL A 164 23.02 -20.18 -0.97
C VAL A 164 22.23 -18.96 -1.42
N LEU A 165 21.87 -18.09 -0.47
CA LEU A 165 21.05 -16.91 -0.71
C LEU A 165 21.82 -15.74 -1.33
N ASP A 166 23.14 -15.67 -1.15
CA ASP A 166 24.00 -14.70 -1.82
C ASP A 166 24.10 -14.99 -3.32
N ASP A 167 24.11 -16.29 -3.69
CA ASP A 167 24.09 -16.73 -5.09
C ASP A 167 22.68 -16.76 -5.71
N ASP A 168 21.69 -17.25 -4.96
CA ASP A 168 20.27 -17.34 -5.38
C ASP A 168 19.32 -16.85 -4.26
N PRO A 169 18.99 -15.54 -4.25
CA PRO A 169 18.05 -14.98 -3.28
C PRO A 169 16.63 -15.55 -3.37
N THR A 170 16.28 -16.27 -4.45
CA THR A 170 14.95 -16.86 -4.63
C THR A 170 14.84 -18.26 -4.03
N PHE A 171 15.94 -18.85 -3.57
CA PHE A 171 15.95 -20.17 -2.96
C PHE A 171 15.42 -20.15 -1.50
N LEU A 172 14.12 -19.91 -1.35
CA LEU A 172 13.46 -19.67 -0.05
C LEU A 172 13.63 -20.78 0.98
N LYS A 173 13.87 -22.03 0.57
CA LYS A 173 14.12 -23.15 1.50
C LYS A 173 15.36 -22.90 2.38
N ALA A 174 16.38 -22.23 1.86
CA ALA A 174 17.57 -21.86 2.65
C ALA A 174 17.23 -20.82 3.72
N PHE A 175 16.44 -19.80 3.37
CA PHE A 175 16.00 -18.81 4.35
C PHE A 175 15.07 -19.42 5.41
N GLN A 176 14.16 -20.30 5.02
CA GLN A 176 13.31 -21.05 5.96
C GLN A 176 14.12 -21.90 6.94
N ALA A 177 15.22 -22.51 6.48
CA ALA A 177 16.11 -23.27 7.35
C ALA A 177 16.83 -22.36 8.36
N ILE A 178 17.34 -21.21 7.93
CA ILE A 178 17.93 -20.19 8.84
C ILE A 178 16.88 -19.74 9.86
N ASP A 179 15.70 -19.34 9.41
CA ASP A 179 14.61 -18.86 10.28
C ASP A 179 14.24 -19.90 11.35
N ALA A 180 14.04 -21.16 10.95
CA ALA A 180 13.70 -22.24 11.86
C ALA A 180 14.81 -22.55 12.87
N MET A 181 16.07 -22.63 12.42
CA MET A 181 17.22 -22.91 13.28
C MET A 181 17.43 -21.79 14.31
N VAL A 182 17.46 -20.55 13.85
CA VAL A 182 17.72 -19.40 14.70
C VAL A 182 16.54 -19.16 15.65
N THR A 183 15.30 -19.32 15.20
CA THR A 183 14.11 -19.26 16.08
C THR A 183 14.15 -20.34 17.16
N LYS A 184 14.57 -21.56 16.84
CA LYS A 184 14.73 -22.65 17.82
C LYS A 184 15.78 -22.32 18.89
N SER A 185 16.89 -21.68 18.49
CA SER A 185 17.93 -21.20 19.41
C SER A 185 17.50 -19.98 20.25
N LYS A 186 16.39 -19.31 19.88
CA LYS A 186 15.91 -18.05 20.46
C LYS A 186 16.91 -16.88 20.35
N ASP A 187 17.86 -16.95 19.42
CA ASP A 187 18.75 -15.83 19.10
C ASP A 187 18.06 -14.83 18.17
N TRP A 188 17.23 -13.97 18.76
CA TRP A 188 16.43 -12.98 18.04
C TRP A 188 17.27 -11.92 17.32
N LYS A 189 18.49 -11.63 17.81
CA LYS A 189 19.39 -10.65 17.17
C LYS A 189 19.98 -11.22 15.88
N THR A 190 20.37 -12.49 15.89
CA THR A 190 20.81 -13.18 14.66
C THR A 190 19.66 -13.37 13.68
N LEU A 191 18.44 -13.61 14.18
CA LEU A 191 17.24 -13.68 13.33
C LEU A 191 16.99 -12.35 12.63
N GLU A 192 16.97 -11.25 13.39
CA GLU A 192 16.86 -9.88 12.85
C GLU A 192 17.91 -9.61 11.76
N ARG A 193 19.18 -9.94 12.03
CA ARG A 193 20.28 -9.77 11.06
C ARG A 193 20.05 -10.60 9.80
N SER A 194 19.51 -11.81 9.92
CA SER A 194 19.19 -12.69 8.80
C SER A 194 18.08 -12.10 7.92
N TYR A 195 17.02 -11.56 8.51
CA TYR A 195 15.95 -10.86 7.78
C TYR A 195 16.48 -9.62 7.06
N ARG A 196 17.30 -8.79 7.72
CA ARG A 196 17.92 -7.61 7.09
C ARG A 196 18.83 -7.99 5.92
N LYS A 197 19.65 -9.05 6.06
CA LYS A 197 20.49 -9.57 4.96
C LYS A 197 19.62 -10.04 3.80
N MET A 198 18.56 -10.78 4.07
CA MET A 198 17.63 -11.23 3.04
C MET A 198 16.98 -10.07 2.29
N LEU A 199 16.52 -9.05 3.01
CA LEU A 199 15.97 -7.82 2.41
C LEU A 199 16.99 -7.08 1.54
N LYS A 200 18.28 -7.08 1.90
CA LYS A 200 19.36 -6.45 1.13
C LYS A 200 19.68 -7.22 -0.17
N ARG A 201 19.42 -8.53 -0.21
CA ARG A 201 19.63 -9.37 -1.41
C ARG A 201 18.54 -9.14 -2.46
N LEU A 202 17.36 -8.69 -2.05
CA LEU A 202 16.26 -8.42 -2.97
C LEU A 202 16.45 -7.08 -3.70
N PRO A 203 16.01 -6.95 -4.96
CA PRO A 203 16.08 -5.69 -5.68
C PRO A 203 15.33 -4.57 -4.95
N PRO A 204 15.87 -3.34 -4.91
CA PRO A 204 15.26 -2.21 -4.21
C PRO A 204 13.94 -1.78 -4.85
N ASP A 205 13.84 -1.85 -6.18
CA ASP A 205 12.69 -1.34 -6.95
C ASP A 205 11.57 -2.36 -7.14
N GLU A 206 11.82 -3.64 -6.82
CA GLU A 206 10.83 -4.69 -7.00
C GLU A 206 9.90 -4.78 -5.78
N GLN A 207 8.62 -4.51 -6.01
CA GLN A 207 7.55 -4.65 -5.02
C GLN A 207 7.03 -6.10 -5.05
N THR A 208 7.80 -7.02 -4.45
CA THR A 208 7.41 -8.44 -4.39
C THR A 208 6.59 -8.75 -3.15
N PRO A 209 5.61 -9.67 -3.21
CA PRO A 209 4.92 -10.18 -2.03
C PRO A 209 5.87 -10.72 -0.96
N LEU A 210 7.02 -11.28 -1.38
CA LEU A 210 8.07 -11.73 -0.48
C LEU A 210 8.64 -10.59 0.37
N LYS A 211 8.95 -9.44 -0.24
CA LYS A 211 9.50 -8.27 0.46
C LYS A 211 8.54 -7.74 1.52
N ILE A 212 7.24 -7.74 1.22
CA ILE A 212 6.19 -7.35 2.16
C ILE A 212 6.15 -8.31 3.35
N THR A 213 6.20 -9.62 3.09
CA THR A 213 6.21 -10.66 4.14
C THR A 213 7.47 -10.57 5.01
N LEU A 214 8.65 -10.35 4.41
CA LEU A 214 9.91 -10.18 5.15
C LEU A 214 9.88 -8.95 6.06
N TRP A 215 9.39 -7.79 5.58
CA TRP A 215 9.23 -6.61 6.41
C TRP A 215 8.21 -6.81 7.54
N SER A 216 7.09 -7.49 7.26
CA SER A 216 6.06 -7.78 8.27
C SER A 216 6.60 -8.71 9.37
N ASN A 217 7.30 -9.78 9.01
CA ASN A 217 7.93 -10.69 9.97
C ASN A 217 9.04 -10.01 10.77
N LEU A 218 9.87 -9.19 10.12
CA LEU A 218 10.90 -8.41 10.80
C LEU A 218 10.29 -7.43 11.82
N ALA A 219 9.19 -6.77 11.46
CA ALA A 219 8.45 -5.91 12.36
C ALA A 219 7.88 -6.68 13.56
N GLU A 220 7.38 -7.89 13.35
CA GLU A 220 6.86 -8.74 14.42
C GLU A 220 7.97 -9.26 15.36
N ILE A 221 9.16 -9.54 14.84
CA ILE A 221 10.35 -9.86 15.63
C ILE A 221 10.72 -8.66 16.54
N TYR A 222 10.73 -7.45 15.97
CA TYR A 222 10.98 -6.24 16.75
C TYR A 222 9.93 -6.04 17.84
N ARG A 223 8.64 -6.20 17.50
CA ARG A 223 7.52 -5.97 18.42
C ARG A 223 7.49 -6.97 19.57
N THR A 224 7.56 -8.27 19.26
CA THR A 224 7.27 -9.32 20.23
C THR A 224 8.49 -9.86 20.95
N ARG A 225 9.63 -9.95 20.26
CA ARG A 225 10.83 -10.61 20.80
C ARG A 225 11.85 -9.61 21.32
N LEU A 226 12.15 -8.58 20.53
CA LEU A 226 13.14 -7.56 20.89
C LEU A 226 12.55 -6.40 21.70
N ARG A 227 11.22 -6.20 21.63
CA ARG A 227 10.49 -5.06 22.22
C ARG A 227 11.07 -3.71 21.78
N ASP A 228 11.61 -3.64 20.57
CA ASP A 228 12.02 -2.38 19.94
C ASP A 228 10.84 -1.85 19.11
N TYR A 229 9.92 -1.15 19.79
CA TYR A 229 8.69 -0.66 19.17
C TYR A 229 8.97 0.37 18.06
N LYS A 230 10.07 1.12 18.15
CA LYS A 230 10.45 2.11 17.13
C LYS A 230 10.92 1.41 15.85
N ALA A 231 11.76 0.38 15.98
CA ALA A 231 12.16 -0.43 14.83
C ALA A 231 10.98 -1.22 14.24
N ALA A 232 10.08 -1.73 15.09
CA ALA A 232 8.85 -2.39 14.65
C ALA A 232 7.98 -1.45 13.81
N ALA A 233 7.74 -0.22 14.28
CA ALA A 233 6.97 0.77 13.55
C ALA A 233 7.60 1.08 12.20
N ALA A 234 8.91 1.35 12.14
CA ALA A 234 9.61 1.63 10.88
C ALA A 234 9.50 0.47 9.87
N ALA A 235 9.59 -0.79 10.33
CA ALA A 235 9.46 -1.96 9.47
C ALA A 235 8.01 -2.13 8.95
N PHE A 236 7.00 -1.95 9.82
CA PHE A 236 5.59 -1.98 9.38
C PHE A 236 5.24 -0.80 8.46
N GLU A 237 5.83 0.38 8.62
CA GLU A 237 5.61 1.51 7.72
C GLU A 237 6.05 1.19 6.28
N VAL A 238 7.20 0.53 6.13
CA VAL A 238 7.66 0.08 4.81
C VAL A 238 6.70 -0.96 4.24
N ALA A 239 6.25 -1.92 5.06
CA ALA A 239 5.28 -2.93 4.64
C ALA A 239 3.92 -2.32 4.23
N ALA A 240 3.42 -1.32 4.97
CA ALA A 240 2.19 -0.61 4.68
C ALA A 240 2.31 0.31 3.45
N LYS A 241 3.50 0.86 3.16
CA LYS A 241 3.74 1.59 1.90
C LYS A 241 3.69 0.67 0.68
N LEU A 242 4.15 -0.57 0.82
CA LEU A 242 4.16 -1.56 -0.27
C LEU A 242 2.80 -2.20 -0.50
N ASP A 243 1.98 -2.34 0.54
CA ASP A 243 0.59 -2.78 0.43
C ASP A 243 -0.30 -1.93 1.36
N PRO A 244 -0.74 -0.77 0.86
CA PRO A 244 -1.57 0.19 1.61
C PRO A 244 -2.96 -0.35 1.93
N GLU A 245 -3.46 -1.35 1.22
CA GLU A 245 -4.83 -1.85 1.39
C GLU A 245 -4.98 -2.80 2.59
N ASN A 246 -3.87 -3.26 3.17
CA ASN A 246 -3.90 -4.13 4.32
C ASN A 246 -4.24 -3.38 5.62
N VAL A 247 -5.48 -3.59 6.09
CA VAL A 247 -6.00 -2.99 7.34
C VAL A 247 -5.22 -3.45 8.56
N ASP A 248 -4.80 -4.72 8.62
CA ASP A 248 -4.08 -5.27 9.78
C ASP A 248 -2.76 -4.54 10.02
N ARG A 249 -2.02 -4.15 8.96
CA ARG A 249 -0.77 -3.39 9.12
C ARG A 249 -0.99 -1.99 9.70
N HIS A 250 -2.03 -1.30 9.24
CA HIS A 250 -2.41 0.00 9.81
C HIS A 250 -2.85 -0.14 11.27
N PHE A 251 -3.51 -1.25 11.61
CA PHE A 251 -3.86 -1.56 12.99
C PHE A 251 -2.62 -1.78 13.86
N MET A 252 -1.66 -2.60 13.40
CA MET A 252 -0.40 -2.82 14.13
C MET A 252 0.39 -1.52 14.31
N LEU A 253 0.42 -0.65 13.28
CA LEU A 253 1.07 0.66 13.37
C LEU A 253 0.40 1.58 14.38
N ALA A 254 -0.93 1.62 14.40
CA ALA A 254 -1.68 2.40 15.38
C ALA A 254 -1.33 1.96 16.82
N GLU A 255 -1.39 0.66 17.13
CA GLU A 255 -1.03 0.12 18.45
C GLU A 255 0.43 0.43 18.85
N LEU A 256 1.36 0.31 17.90
CA LEU A 256 2.77 0.63 18.13
C LEU A 256 2.97 2.12 18.43
N TYR A 257 2.30 3.01 17.71
CA TYR A 257 2.39 4.44 17.97
C TYR A 257 1.72 4.82 19.29
N GLU A 258 0.60 4.20 19.66
CA GLU A 258 0.00 4.36 20.99
C GLU A 258 0.98 3.96 22.10
N THR A 259 1.64 2.81 21.95
CA THR A 259 2.67 2.32 22.90
C THR A 259 3.84 3.29 23.01
N LEU A 260 4.36 3.80 21.90
CA LEU A 260 5.45 4.78 21.88
C LEU A 260 5.05 6.10 22.54
N ILE A 261 3.80 6.54 22.37
CA ILE A 261 3.26 7.73 23.04
C ILE A 261 3.16 7.50 24.55
N GLU A 262 2.79 6.29 25.00
CA GLU A 262 2.77 5.90 26.41
C GLU A 262 4.15 5.89 27.05
N GLU A 263 5.19 5.53 26.30
CA GLU A 263 6.60 5.66 26.70
C GLU A 263 7.11 7.12 26.70
N GLY A 264 6.25 8.09 26.38
CA GLY A 264 6.57 9.52 26.41
C GLY A 264 7.06 10.12 25.09
N ARG A 265 7.05 9.37 23.99
CA ARG A 265 7.51 9.85 22.67
C ARG A 265 6.40 10.58 21.91
N GLN A 266 6.24 11.87 22.20
CA GLN A 266 5.19 12.70 21.64
C GLN A 266 5.32 12.96 20.13
N GLU A 267 6.50 12.72 19.52
CA GLU A 267 6.69 12.87 18.07
C GLU A 267 5.79 11.93 17.23
N PHE A 268 5.29 10.84 17.83
CA PHE A 268 4.44 9.86 17.16
C PHE A 268 2.94 10.17 17.22
N VAL A 269 2.52 11.23 17.92
CA VAL A 269 1.09 11.61 18.03
C VAL A 269 0.41 11.76 16.67
N GLN A 270 1.04 12.50 15.75
CA GLN A 270 0.48 12.70 14.40
C GLN A 270 0.49 11.42 13.56
N HIS A 271 1.43 10.51 13.82
CA HIS A 271 1.50 9.22 13.16
C HIS A 271 0.34 8.33 13.60
N ALA A 272 0.10 8.20 14.92
CA ALA A 272 -1.05 7.46 15.46
C ALA A 272 -2.39 7.99 14.93
N VAL A 273 -2.58 9.31 14.95
CA VAL A 273 -3.81 9.95 14.44
C VAL A 273 -4.04 9.63 12.96
N ARG A 274 -2.98 9.65 12.15
CA ARG A 274 -3.05 9.30 10.73
C ARG A 274 -3.48 7.85 10.53
N GLU A 275 -2.87 6.91 11.26
CA GLU A 275 -3.18 5.49 11.14
C GLU A 275 -4.64 5.19 11.54
N HIS A 276 -5.12 5.74 12.67
CA HIS A 276 -6.54 5.64 13.03
C HIS A 276 -7.47 6.29 11.98
N GLY A 277 -7.05 7.40 11.37
CA GLY A 277 -7.80 8.03 10.27
C GLY A 277 -7.94 7.11 9.04
N ILE A 278 -6.88 6.37 8.69
CA ILE A 278 -6.92 5.38 7.61
C ILE A 278 -7.88 4.24 7.98
N LEU A 279 -7.75 3.69 9.19
CA LEU A 279 -8.63 2.64 9.69
C LEU A 279 -10.11 3.06 9.66
N LEU A 280 -10.43 4.27 10.10
CA LEU A 280 -11.81 4.79 10.14
C LEU A 280 -12.39 5.09 8.76
N THR A 281 -11.54 5.39 7.77
CA THR A 281 -12.01 5.55 6.39
C THR A 281 -12.55 4.23 5.83
N ARG A 282 -11.93 3.10 6.20
CA ARG A 282 -12.33 1.74 5.79
C ARG A 282 -13.41 1.15 6.68
N GLU A 283 -13.26 1.31 7.99
CA GLU A 283 -14.14 0.81 9.04
C GLU A 283 -14.70 1.97 9.90
N PRO A 284 -15.70 2.73 9.41
CA PRO A 284 -16.20 3.93 10.11
C PRO A 284 -16.75 3.70 11.51
N TYR A 285 -17.11 2.47 11.84
CA TYR A 285 -17.67 2.09 13.14
C TYR A 285 -16.68 1.32 14.01
N ARG A 286 -15.38 1.47 13.76
CA ARG A 286 -14.31 0.91 14.60
C ARG A 286 -14.14 1.73 15.89
N PHE A 287 -15.02 1.50 16.86
CA PHE A 287 -15.05 2.24 18.14
C PHE A 287 -13.70 2.29 18.89
N PRO A 288 -12.86 1.23 18.91
CA PRO A 288 -11.52 1.30 19.50
C PRO A 288 -10.67 2.46 18.97
N SER A 289 -10.77 2.79 17.68
CA SER A 289 -10.03 3.93 17.11
C SER A 289 -10.53 5.29 17.58
N TYR A 290 -11.82 5.43 17.88
CA TYR A 290 -12.35 6.65 18.48
C TYR A 290 -11.85 6.83 19.92
N HIS A 291 -11.88 5.76 20.72
CA HIS A 291 -11.34 5.79 22.09
C HIS A 291 -9.84 6.10 22.11
N ALA A 292 -9.06 5.50 21.21
CA ALA A 292 -7.65 5.80 21.05
C ALA A 292 -7.41 7.28 20.69
N LEU A 293 -8.14 7.81 19.70
CA LEU A 293 -8.07 9.23 19.33
C LEU A 293 -8.42 10.16 20.50
N PHE A 294 -9.46 9.84 21.27
CA PHE A 294 -9.83 10.59 22.48
C PHE A 294 -8.69 10.61 23.50
N ASN A 295 -8.08 9.46 23.78
CA ASN A 295 -6.97 9.32 24.71
C ASN A 295 -5.73 10.11 24.23
N ILE A 296 -5.39 9.99 22.94
CA ILE A 296 -4.27 10.72 22.31
C ILE A 296 -4.49 12.22 22.44
N TYR A 297 -5.68 12.74 22.10
CA TYR A 297 -5.97 14.17 22.20
C TYR A 297 -6.02 14.67 23.63
N SER A 298 -6.58 13.89 24.56
CA SER A 298 -6.64 14.25 25.98
C SER A 298 -5.24 14.34 26.61
N ARG A 299 -4.38 13.34 26.36
CA ARG A 299 -2.99 13.32 26.84
C ARG A 299 -2.15 14.45 26.24
N SER A 300 -2.35 14.76 24.95
CA SER A 300 -1.68 15.87 24.26
C SER A 300 -2.31 17.24 24.52
N LYS A 301 -3.27 17.36 25.45
CA LYS A 301 -3.97 18.60 25.84
C LYS A 301 -4.70 19.30 24.68
N GLN A 302 -5.10 18.56 23.66
CA GLN A 302 -5.90 19.05 22.54
C GLN A 302 -7.40 18.95 22.85
N ILE A 303 -7.85 19.78 23.79
CA ILE A 303 -9.19 19.69 24.41
C ILE A 303 -10.33 19.77 23.38
N ASP A 304 -10.29 20.71 22.43
CA ASP A 304 -11.31 20.83 21.38
C ASP A 304 -11.47 19.53 20.55
N LYS A 305 -10.36 18.89 20.22
CA LYS A 305 -10.36 17.64 19.45
C LYS A 305 -10.91 16.48 20.27
N ALA A 306 -10.47 16.36 21.53
CA ALA A 306 -11.00 15.37 22.46
C ALA A 306 -12.51 15.54 22.66
N PHE A 307 -12.99 16.78 22.79
CA PHE A 307 -14.41 17.10 22.87
C PHE A 307 -15.18 16.67 21.62
N CYS A 308 -14.64 16.94 20.42
CA CYS A 308 -15.27 16.50 19.18
C CYS A 308 -15.41 14.98 19.11
N VAL A 309 -14.35 14.24 19.46
CA VAL A 309 -14.38 12.77 19.48
C VAL A 309 -15.36 12.25 20.53
N ALA A 310 -15.36 12.81 21.73
CA ALA A 310 -16.30 12.47 22.79
C ALA A 310 -17.76 12.69 22.37
N ARG A 311 -18.06 13.84 21.75
CA ARG A 311 -19.39 14.13 21.19
C ARG A 311 -19.82 13.09 20.16
N THR A 312 -18.90 12.66 19.31
CA THR A 312 -19.17 11.63 18.30
C THR A 312 -19.41 10.26 18.94
N LEU A 313 -18.65 9.88 19.96
CA LEU A 313 -18.86 8.65 20.73
C LEU A 313 -20.20 8.64 21.48
N VAL A 314 -20.61 9.79 22.04
CA VAL A 314 -21.92 9.95 22.69
C VAL A 314 -23.04 9.77 21.67
N PHE A 315 -22.93 10.39 20.48
CA PHE A 315 -23.88 10.20 19.39
C PHE A 315 -23.98 8.73 18.95
N LEU A 316 -22.84 8.04 18.85
CA LEU A 316 -22.78 6.62 18.50
C LEU A 316 -23.23 5.68 19.64
N LYS A 317 -23.51 6.22 20.83
CA LYS A 317 -23.87 5.48 22.05
C LYS A 317 -22.77 4.49 22.48
N GLN A 318 -21.51 4.87 22.28
CA GLN A 318 -20.34 4.06 22.64
C GLN A 318 -19.39 4.79 23.59
N ALA A 319 -19.75 5.98 24.09
CA ALA A 319 -18.90 6.74 25.02
C ALA A 319 -18.73 6.01 26.37
N THR A 320 -17.50 6.06 26.88
CA THR A 320 -17.13 5.72 28.25
C THR A 320 -17.52 6.86 29.22
N GLU A 321 -17.47 6.60 30.52
CA GLU A 321 -17.79 7.61 31.55
C GLU A 321 -16.91 8.87 31.44
N ALA A 322 -15.60 8.71 31.18
CA ALA A 322 -14.67 9.82 31.03
C ALA A 322 -14.98 10.68 29.79
N GLU A 323 -15.30 10.04 28.68
CA GLU A 323 -15.70 10.72 27.43
C GLU A 323 -17.04 11.44 27.61
N GLN A 324 -17.98 10.80 28.30
CA GLN A 324 -19.27 11.40 28.61
C GLN A 324 -19.14 12.60 29.54
N ALA A 325 -18.25 12.55 30.53
CA ALA A 325 -17.94 13.66 31.41
C ALA A 325 -17.33 14.86 30.65
N LEU A 326 -16.36 14.62 29.76
CA LEU A 326 -15.78 15.68 28.92
C LEU A 326 -16.83 16.30 28.00
N TYR A 327 -17.68 15.46 27.39
CA TYR A 327 -18.78 15.94 26.57
C TYR A 327 -19.73 16.82 27.40
N GLN A 328 -20.17 16.38 28.58
CA GLN A 328 -21.05 17.17 29.46
C GLN A 328 -20.42 18.47 29.94
N GLN A 329 -19.10 18.50 30.16
CA GLN A 329 -18.38 19.68 30.60
C GLN A 329 -18.41 20.82 29.56
N TYR A 330 -18.27 20.49 28.27
CA TYR A 330 -18.13 21.48 27.19
C TYR A 330 -19.36 21.59 26.28
N ASN A 331 -20.30 20.64 26.35
CA ASN A 331 -21.54 20.72 25.60
C ASN A 331 -22.42 21.84 26.15
N SER A 332 -22.89 22.70 25.25
CA SER A 332 -23.84 23.76 25.57
C SER A 332 -25.11 23.55 24.76
N ASP A 333 -26.26 23.67 25.41
CA ASP A 333 -27.56 23.66 24.74
C ASP A 333 -27.79 24.96 23.95
N ASP A 334 -27.12 26.04 24.35
CA ASP A 334 -27.20 27.33 23.68
C ASP A 334 -26.54 27.30 22.29
N PHE A 335 -27.09 28.12 21.40
CA PHE A 335 -26.52 28.28 20.07
C PHE A 335 -25.29 29.19 20.10
N GLN A 336 -24.15 28.64 19.68
CA GLN A 336 -22.92 29.39 19.55
C GLN A 336 -22.79 29.99 18.15
N GLN A 337 -22.76 31.31 18.05
CA GLN A 337 -22.54 32.02 16.80
C GLN A 337 -21.06 31.99 16.40
N ALA A 338 -20.81 31.75 15.11
CA ALA A 338 -19.51 31.93 14.50
C ALA A 338 -19.05 33.39 14.67
N ARG A 339 -17.80 33.56 15.11
CA ARG A 339 -17.19 34.88 15.36
C ARG A 339 -16.56 35.49 14.10
N GLN A 340 -16.30 34.66 13.09
CA GLN A 340 -15.65 35.06 11.84
C GLN A 340 -16.38 34.44 10.65
N ARG A 341 -16.15 35.02 9.47
CA ARG A 341 -16.63 34.46 8.20
C ARG A 341 -15.77 33.27 7.80
N LEU A 342 -16.37 32.32 7.09
CA LEU A 342 -15.62 31.26 6.42
C LEU A 342 -14.87 31.87 5.24
N SER A 343 -13.55 31.81 5.30
CA SER A 343 -12.70 32.22 4.18
C SER A 343 -12.80 31.21 3.04
N GLU A 344 -12.55 31.68 1.82
CA GLU A 344 -12.44 30.83 0.62
C GLU A 344 -11.36 29.75 0.80
N GLU A 345 -10.27 30.08 1.50
CA GLU A 345 -9.19 29.14 1.82
C GLU A 345 -9.67 28.03 2.77
N THR A 346 -10.42 28.39 3.82
CA THR A 346 -11.01 27.42 4.76
C THR A 346 -11.99 26.49 4.04
N LEU A 347 -12.87 27.05 3.20
CA LEU A 347 -13.83 26.25 2.44
C LEU A 347 -13.10 25.22 1.57
N ARG A 348 -12.13 25.67 0.77
CA ARG A 348 -11.38 24.79 -0.14
C ARG A 348 -10.53 23.74 0.56
N ARG A 349 -9.88 24.09 1.67
CA ARG A 349 -8.94 23.18 2.35
C ARG A 349 -9.61 22.23 3.33
N HIS A 350 -10.69 22.65 3.97
CA HIS A 350 -11.22 21.96 5.15
C HIS A 350 -12.69 21.60 5.04
N VAL A 351 -13.47 22.25 4.17
CA VAL A 351 -14.89 21.91 4.00
C VAL A 351 -15.10 21.07 2.76
N PHE A 352 -14.55 21.48 1.62
CA PHE A 352 -14.73 20.78 0.36
C PHE A 352 -14.09 19.39 0.39
N SER A 353 -14.75 18.42 -0.24
CA SER A 353 -14.22 17.07 -0.32
C SER A 353 -12.96 17.05 -1.18
N LYS A 354 -12.01 16.18 -0.83
CA LYS A 354 -10.82 15.92 -1.67
C LYS A 354 -11.18 15.33 -3.03
N GLU A 355 -12.40 14.83 -3.18
CA GLU A 355 -12.97 14.37 -4.44
C GLU A 355 -13.45 15.52 -5.36
N GLU A 356 -13.49 16.77 -4.87
CA GLU A 356 -13.89 17.93 -5.67
C GLU A 356 -12.79 18.32 -6.66
N ASP A 357 -13.03 18.10 -7.94
CA ASP A 357 -12.13 18.53 -9.02
C ASP A 357 -12.10 20.07 -9.10
N LEU A 358 -10.94 20.65 -8.75
CA LEU A 358 -10.72 22.09 -8.72
C LEU A 358 -10.81 22.75 -10.10
N TYR A 359 -10.45 22.04 -11.18
CA TYR A 359 -10.57 22.55 -12.54
C TYR A 359 -12.04 22.59 -12.95
N LEU A 360 -12.79 21.53 -12.67
CA LEU A 360 -14.22 21.50 -12.92
C LEU A 360 -14.94 22.59 -12.11
N THR A 361 -14.62 22.77 -10.82
CA THR A 361 -15.17 23.86 -10.00
C THR A 361 -14.89 25.23 -10.62
N ALA A 362 -13.66 25.50 -11.06
CA ALA A 362 -13.32 26.78 -11.69
C ALA A 362 -14.04 27.00 -13.04
N LEU A 363 -14.11 25.94 -13.87
CA LEU A 363 -14.82 25.98 -15.16
C LEU A 363 -16.31 26.28 -14.96
N LEU A 364 -16.97 25.57 -14.05
CA LEU A 364 -18.38 25.79 -13.74
C LEU A 364 -18.62 27.20 -13.20
N GLY A 365 -17.75 27.70 -12.31
CA GLY A 365 -17.80 29.10 -11.85
C GLY A 365 -17.75 30.12 -12.99
N SER A 366 -16.94 29.88 -14.02
CA SER A 366 -16.82 30.79 -15.18
C SER A 366 -18.06 30.85 -16.07
N VAL A 367 -18.86 29.77 -16.11
CA VAL A 367 -20.09 29.68 -16.91
C VAL A 367 -21.37 29.82 -16.08
N ALA A 368 -21.26 29.93 -14.75
CA ALA A 368 -22.38 29.89 -13.82
C ALA A 368 -23.49 30.90 -14.17
N LEU A 369 -23.12 32.14 -14.49
CA LEU A 369 -24.09 33.17 -14.88
C LEU A 369 -24.79 32.81 -16.20
N ALA A 370 -24.05 32.41 -17.22
CA ALA A 370 -24.61 32.03 -18.52
C ALA A 370 -25.56 30.83 -18.41
N VAL A 371 -25.18 29.81 -17.62
CA VAL A 371 -26.03 28.65 -17.30
C VAL A 371 -27.28 29.10 -16.54
N SER A 372 -27.14 29.99 -15.56
CA SER A 372 -28.26 30.51 -14.78
C SER A 372 -29.27 31.23 -15.67
N TYR A 373 -28.84 32.11 -16.56
CA TYR A 373 -29.72 32.77 -17.55
C TYR A 373 -30.33 31.80 -18.57
N TRP A 374 -29.59 30.77 -18.99
CA TRP A 374 -30.11 29.78 -19.92
C TRP A 374 -31.19 28.88 -19.30
N ARG A 375 -31.01 28.50 -18.03
CA ARG A 375 -31.88 27.53 -17.34
C ARG A 375 -32.93 28.13 -16.42
N ALA A 376 -32.99 29.46 -16.31
CA ALA A 376 -33.94 30.11 -15.41
C ALA A 376 -35.39 29.84 -15.82
N LYS A 377 -36.20 29.36 -14.88
CA LYS A 377 -37.63 29.07 -15.10
C LYS A 377 -38.48 30.23 -14.57
N PRO A 378 -39.66 30.51 -15.14
CA PRO A 378 -40.58 31.46 -14.52
C PRO A 378 -41.02 30.90 -13.16
N LEU A 379 -41.21 31.77 -12.17
CA LEU A 379 -41.82 31.33 -10.91
C LEU A 379 -43.25 30.81 -11.19
N PRO A 380 -43.67 29.71 -10.53
CA PRO A 380 -45.05 29.26 -10.64
C PRO A 380 -46.03 30.36 -10.23
N ALA A 381 -47.22 30.38 -10.81
CA ALA A 381 -48.24 31.41 -10.54
C ALA A 381 -48.66 31.51 -9.05
N SER A 382 -48.36 30.48 -8.26
CA SER A 382 -48.57 30.44 -6.81
C SER A 382 -47.58 31.29 -5.99
N PHE A 383 -46.53 31.84 -6.62
CA PHE A 383 -45.53 32.70 -6.00
C PHE A 383 -45.78 34.16 -6.37
N ARG A 384 -46.56 34.88 -5.57
CA ARG A 384 -46.88 36.29 -5.83
C ARG A 384 -45.72 37.18 -5.41
N PRO A 385 -45.44 38.30 -6.12
CA PRO A 385 -44.38 39.23 -5.73
C PRO A 385 -44.54 39.76 -4.29
N GLU A 386 -45.78 39.94 -3.81
CA GLU A 386 -46.07 40.42 -2.46
C GLU A 386 -45.75 39.40 -1.36
N ASP A 387 -45.73 38.10 -1.69
CA ASP A 387 -45.43 37.01 -0.74
C ASP A 387 -43.92 36.87 -0.45
N ARG A 388 -43.10 37.67 -1.14
CA ARG A 388 -41.64 37.65 -0.97
C ARG A 388 -41.28 38.19 0.40
N VAL A 389 -40.50 37.41 1.13
CA VAL A 389 -39.98 37.78 2.43
C VAL A 389 -38.66 38.51 2.25
N ASP A 390 -38.63 39.79 2.64
CA ASP A 390 -37.36 40.49 2.84
C ASP A 390 -36.75 40.00 4.15
N VAL A 391 -35.76 39.11 4.02
CA VAL A 391 -35.04 38.54 5.16
C VAL A 391 -34.51 39.66 6.04
N SER A 392 -33.99 40.76 5.47
CA SER A 392 -33.38 41.89 6.18
C SER A 392 -34.34 42.59 7.14
N LEU A 393 -35.63 42.64 6.80
CA LEU A 393 -36.68 43.28 7.59
C LEU A 393 -37.45 42.29 8.48
N ASP A 394 -37.59 41.05 8.03
CA ASP A 394 -38.32 40.01 8.76
C ASP A 394 -37.60 39.64 10.07
N ARG A 395 -38.40 39.53 11.14
CA ARG A 395 -37.93 39.28 12.51
C ARG A 395 -38.06 37.81 12.92
N SER A 396 -38.58 36.93 12.05
CA SER A 396 -38.69 35.51 12.36
C SER A 396 -37.32 34.90 12.67
N LEU A 397 -37.30 33.85 13.49
CA LEU A 397 -36.07 33.13 13.82
C LEU A 397 -35.38 32.62 12.55
N LEU A 398 -36.15 32.16 11.58
CA LEU A 398 -35.62 31.68 10.31
C LEU A 398 -34.89 32.78 9.54
N SER A 399 -35.47 33.97 9.43
CA SER A 399 -34.82 35.09 8.74
C SER A 399 -33.58 35.59 9.47
N GLN A 400 -33.58 35.59 10.81
CA GLN A 400 -32.38 35.87 11.59
C GLN A 400 -31.27 34.85 11.30
N MET A 401 -31.61 33.56 11.28
CA MET A 401 -30.67 32.49 10.98
C MET A 401 -30.19 32.51 9.52
N ALA A 402 -31.04 32.87 8.57
CA ALA A 402 -30.65 33.02 7.16
C ALA A 402 -29.65 34.17 6.99
N LYS A 403 -29.83 35.31 7.67
CA LYS A 403 -28.81 36.39 7.71
C LYS A 403 -27.51 35.90 8.28
N TYR A 404 -27.57 35.19 9.41
CA TYR A 404 -26.39 34.63 10.05
C TYR A 404 -25.62 33.73 9.08
N VAL A 405 -26.29 32.80 8.41
CA VAL A 405 -25.66 31.88 7.44
C VAL A 405 -25.09 32.64 6.23
N CYS A 406 -25.83 33.58 5.64
CA CYS A 406 -25.32 34.45 4.56
C CYS A 406 -24.02 35.16 4.96
N ASN A 407 -24.00 35.75 6.16
CA ASN A 407 -22.87 36.50 6.65
C ASN A 407 -21.65 35.61 6.90
N VAL A 408 -21.85 34.42 7.47
CA VAL A 408 -20.75 33.48 7.73
C VAL A 408 -20.20 32.88 6.44
N LEU A 409 -21.06 32.49 5.49
CA LEU A 409 -20.63 31.91 4.20
C LEU A 409 -20.19 32.96 3.16
N ASN A 410 -20.44 34.24 3.42
CA ASN A 410 -20.16 35.32 2.48
C ASN A 410 -20.84 35.11 1.11
N VAL A 411 -22.09 34.62 1.13
CA VAL A 411 -22.92 34.37 -0.05
C VAL A 411 -23.99 35.46 -0.21
N PRO A 412 -24.46 35.74 -1.44
CA PRO A 412 -25.54 36.69 -1.67
C PRO A 412 -26.83 36.27 -0.98
N GLN A 413 -27.67 37.26 -0.63
CA GLN A 413 -29.01 36.98 -0.08
C GLN A 413 -29.95 36.54 -1.21
N PRO A 414 -30.58 35.35 -1.11
CA PRO A 414 -31.58 34.93 -2.09
C PRO A 414 -32.93 35.62 -1.85
N ASP A 415 -33.79 35.66 -2.88
CA ASP A 415 -35.21 35.96 -2.72
C ASP A 415 -35.86 34.82 -1.90
N VAL A 416 -36.65 35.12 -0.87
CA VAL A 416 -37.21 34.10 0.04
C VAL A 416 -38.73 34.04 -0.03
N TYR A 417 -39.27 32.83 -0.05
CA TYR A 417 -40.72 32.56 0.00
C TYR A 417 -41.04 31.47 1.04
N PHE A 418 -42.10 31.67 1.82
CA PHE A 418 -42.56 30.70 2.82
C PHE A 418 -43.79 29.94 2.31
N ARG A 419 -43.75 28.60 2.38
CA ARG A 419 -44.84 27.69 2.02
C ARG A 419 -45.23 26.86 3.23
N GLN A 420 -45.92 27.49 4.17
CA GLN A 420 -46.29 26.90 5.47
C GLN A 420 -47.17 25.63 5.36
N ASN A 421 -47.89 25.48 4.25
CA ASN A 421 -48.83 24.38 4.03
C ASN A 421 -48.31 23.29 3.08
N GLU A 422 -47.08 23.44 2.56
CA GLU A 422 -46.50 22.47 1.64
C GLU A 422 -45.44 21.63 2.34
N PRO A 423 -45.43 20.30 2.15
CA PRO A 423 -44.45 19.43 2.78
C PRO A 423 -43.05 19.64 2.18
N GLY A 424 -42.03 19.49 3.03
CA GLY A 424 -40.63 19.62 2.64
C GLY A 424 -39.87 20.52 3.61
N ASP A 425 -38.56 20.65 3.37
CA ASP A 425 -37.67 21.48 4.17
C ASP A 425 -37.37 22.80 3.45
N LEU A 426 -36.52 22.74 2.42
CA LEU A 426 -36.03 23.90 1.69
C LEU A 426 -35.65 23.50 0.26
N GLN A 427 -35.95 24.36 -0.70
CA GLN A 427 -35.50 24.21 -2.09
C GLN A 427 -34.93 25.51 -2.64
N MET A 428 -33.82 25.38 -3.37
CA MET A 428 -33.26 26.46 -4.17
C MET A 428 -33.76 26.36 -5.61
N LEU A 429 -34.23 27.48 -6.15
CA LEU A 429 -34.77 27.62 -7.50
C LEU A 429 -33.99 28.70 -8.26
N ASN A 430 -33.67 28.39 -9.51
CA ASN A 430 -33.13 29.35 -10.46
C ASN A 430 -34.30 29.97 -11.25
N ALA A 431 -34.75 31.14 -10.79
CA ALA A 431 -35.97 31.76 -11.28
C ALA A 431 -35.68 33.02 -12.10
N HIS A 432 -36.52 33.33 -13.10
CA HIS A 432 -36.49 34.65 -13.74
C HIS A 432 -37.75 35.46 -13.42
N ARG A 433 -37.56 36.76 -13.17
CA ARG A 433 -38.58 37.79 -12.97
C ARG A 433 -38.10 39.08 -13.62
N ASP A 434 -38.96 39.77 -14.37
CA ASP A 434 -38.62 41.05 -15.02
C ASP A 434 -37.32 41.00 -15.85
N GLN A 435 -37.14 39.92 -16.62
CA GLN A 435 -35.94 39.64 -17.44
C GLN A 435 -34.62 39.52 -16.65
N ARG A 436 -34.68 39.45 -15.32
CA ARG A 436 -33.54 39.20 -14.44
C ARG A 436 -33.64 37.83 -13.78
N VAL A 437 -32.50 37.22 -13.53
CA VAL A 437 -32.40 35.94 -12.83
C VAL A 437 -32.18 36.20 -11.35
N TYR A 438 -32.94 35.50 -10.52
CA TYR A 438 -32.83 35.57 -9.07
C TYR A 438 -32.58 34.16 -8.52
N GLN A 439 -31.69 34.10 -7.54
CA GLN A 439 -31.50 32.92 -6.71
C GLN A 439 -32.63 32.93 -5.70
N THR A 440 -33.54 31.97 -5.78
CA THR A 440 -34.75 31.94 -4.96
C THR A 440 -34.73 30.77 -3.99
N MET A 441 -34.93 31.04 -2.71
CA MET A 441 -35.05 30.05 -1.65
C MET A 441 -36.52 29.91 -1.24
N VAL A 442 -37.05 28.71 -1.36
CA VAL A 442 -38.39 28.37 -0.90
C VAL A 442 -38.27 27.53 0.36
N VAL A 443 -38.87 28.01 1.44
CA VAL A 443 -38.88 27.31 2.73
C VAL A 443 -40.27 26.71 2.95
N PHE A 444 -40.30 25.41 3.22
CA PHE A 444 -41.52 24.63 3.34
C PHE A 444 -41.88 24.36 4.80
N ALA A 445 -43.00 23.66 5.02
CA ALA A 445 -43.62 23.50 6.32
C ALA A 445 -42.66 22.95 7.41
N ASN A 446 -41.74 22.04 7.09
CA ASN A 446 -40.93 21.38 8.12
C ASN A 446 -39.99 22.35 8.86
N LEU A 447 -39.42 23.33 8.16
CA LEU A 447 -38.55 24.35 8.76
C LEU A 447 -39.33 25.54 9.35
N LEU A 448 -40.65 25.59 9.12
CA LEU A 448 -41.55 26.63 9.62
C LEU A 448 -42.39 26.16 10.82
N LYS A 449 -42.26 24.89 11.23
CA LYS A 449 -42.98 24.29 12.36
C LYS A 449 -42.53 24.85 13.70
N LYS A 450 -43.47 24.88 14.65
CA LYS A 450 -43.17 25.12 16.07
C LYS A 450 -42.23 24.03 16.57
N GLY A 451 -41.11 24.42 17.18
CA GLY A 451 -40.07 23.52 17.70
C GLY A 451 -38.71 23.64 16.99
N MET A 452 -38.64 24.30 15.83
CA MET A 452 -37.35 24.64 15.21
C MET A 452 -36.56 25.60 16.10
N ASN A 453 -35.32 25.22 16.41
CA ASN A 453 -34.38 26.06 17.15
C ASN A 453 -33.23 26.56 16.26
N GLN A 454 -32.36 27.39 16.82
CA GLN A 454 -31.24 28.00 16.09
C GLN A 454 -30.26 26.96 15.53
N LYS A 455 -29.92 25.90 16.29
CA LYS A 455 -29.03 24.82 15.81
C LYS A 455 -29.62 24.10 14.61
N MET A 456 -30.91 23.77 14.68
CA MET A 456 -31.62 23.07 13.60
C MET A 456 -31.67 23.91 12.32
N LEU A 457 -32.01 25.20 12.47
CA LEU A 457 -32.05 26.13 11.35
C LEU A 457 -30.65 26.41 10.79
N ALA A 458 -29.63 26.55 11.64
CA ALA A 458 -28.24 26.72 11.20
C ALA A 458 -27.76 25.55 10.34
N PHE A 459 -28.11 24.32 10.72
CA PHE A 459 -27.79 23.13 9.92
C PHE A 459 -28.51 23.16 8.57
N ALA A 460 -29.84 23.27 8.58
CA ALA A 460 -30.65 23.19 7.37
C ALA A 460 -30.33 24.32 6.38
N LEU A 461 -30.26 25.56 6.88
CA LEU A 461 -29.90 26.72 6.07
C LEU A 461 -28.45 26.65 5.61
N GLY A 462 -27.50 26.32 6.48
CA GLY A 462 -26.08 26.18 6.12
C GLY A 462 -25.86 25.19 4.99
N ARG A 463 -26.51 24.04 5.06
CA ARG A 463 -26.43 22.99 4.05
C ARG A 463 -26.93 23.42 2.69
N HIS A 464 -28.05 24.14 2.62
CA HIS A 464 -28.63 24.56 1.34
C HIS A 464 -28.09 25.89 0.83
N MET A 465 -27.69 26.81 1.70
CA MET A 465 -27.18 28.12 1.30
C MET A 465 -25.75 28.07 0.80
N LEU A 466 -24.98 26.99 1.07
CA LEU A 466 -23.73 26.76 0.37
C LEU A 466 -23.93 26.62 -1.14
N ASP A 467 -25.10 26.16 -1.61
CA ASP A 467 -25.41 26.09 -3.04
C ASP A 467 -25.33 27.46 -3.75
N LEU A 468 -25.43 28.57 -3.00
CA LEU A 468 -25.28 29.93 -3.52
C LEU A 468 -23.83 30.27 -3.89
N TYR A 469 -22.86 29.45 -3.47
CA TYR A 469 -21.49 29.52 -3.96
C TYR A 469 -21.47 29.31 -5.48
N LEU A 470 -20.90 30.26 -6.21
CA LEU A 470 -21.16 30.43 -7.65
C LEU A 470 -20.88 29.17 -8.50
N PRO A 471 -19.78 28.43 -8.31
CA PRO A 471 -19.59 27.12 -8.97
C PRO A 471 -20.69 26.10 -8.67
N HIS A 472 -21.08 25.95 -7.40
CA HIS A 472 -22.12 25.01 -6.96
C HIS A 472 -23.49 25.42 -7.48
N TRP A 473 -23.75 26.73 -7.58
CA TRP A 473 -25.00 27.27 -8.14
C TRP A 473 -25.25 26.81 -9.58
N THR A 474 -24.17 26.62 -10.37
CA THR A 474 -24.28 26.05 -11.73
C THR A 474 -24.99 24.71 -11.72
N PHE A 475 -24.73 23.87 -10.71
CA PHE A 475 -25.37 22.57 -10.57
C PHE A 475 -26.84 22.70 -10.17
N VAL A 476 -27.16 23.65 -9.30
CA VAL A 476 -28.55 23.99 -8.94
C VAL A 476 -29.34 24.48 -10.15
N ALA A 477 -28.77 25.38 -10.96
CA ALA A 477 -29.38 25.86 -12.19
C ALA A 477 -29.65 24.74 -13.21
N LEU A 478 -28.90 23.64 -13.13
CA LEU A 478 -29.07 22.42 -13.93
C LEU A 478 -29.98 21.38 -13.26
N ASP A 479 -30.84 21.82 -12.33
CA ASP A 479 -31.78 20.97 -11.59
C ASP A 479 -31.07 19.80 -10.85
N ARG A 480 -29.79 20.01 -10.45
CA ARG A 480 -28.92 19.00 -9.83
C ARG A 480 -28.82 17.69 -10.63
N SER A 481 -28.81 17.79 -11.96
CA SER A 481 -28.69 16.65 -12.87
C SER A 481 -27.23 16.40 -13.30
N PRO A 482 -26.59 15.26 -12.90
CA PRO A 482 -25.23 14.94 -13.35
C PRO A 482 -25.12 14.81 -14.88
N GLN A 483 -26.20 14.40 -15.55
CA GLN A 483 -26.24 14.32 -17.01
C GLN A 483 -26.21 15.71 -17.65
N SER A 484 -26.99 16.66 -17.11
CA SER A 484 -26.99 18.05 -17.59
C SER A 484 -25.64 18.72 -17.30
N LEU A 485 -25.04 18.41 -16.15
CA LEU A 485 -23.68 18.86 -15.80
C LEU A 485 -22.63 18.35 -16.79
N LYS A 486 -22.69 17.05 -17.15
CA LYS A 486 -21.84 16.45 -18.19
C LYS A 486 -21.98 17.19 -19.52
N GLN A 487 -23.21 17.49 -19.92
CA GLN A 487 -23.49 18.18 -21.18
C GLN A 487 -22.93 19.60 -21.19
N VAL A 488 -23.07 20.36 -20.11
CA VAL A 488 -22.48 21.70 -19.98
C VAL A 488 -20.96 21.62 -20.06
N PHE A 489 -20.34 20.69 -19.34
CA PHE A 489 -18.89 20.49 -19.38
C PHE A 489 -18.37 20.16 -20.79
N LEU A 490 -18.98 19.17 -21.47
CA LEU A 490 -18.61 18.81 -22.84
C LEU A 490 -18.88 19.94 -23.84
N SER A 491 -19.91 20.75 -23.62
CA SER A 491 -20.19 21.93 -24.45
C SER A 491 -19.12 23.00 -24.26
N CYS A 492 -18.58 23.16 -23.04
CA CYS A 492 -17.44 24.05 -22.78
C CYS A 492 -16.17 23.55 -23.48
N MET A 493 -15.92 22.23 -23.50
CA MET A 493 -14.83 21.64 -24.29
C MET A 493 -14.98 21.96 -25.78
N LEU A 494 -16.19 21.78 -26.32
CA LEU A 494 -16.49 22.08 -27.72
C LEU A 494 -16.27 23.56 -28.06
N LEU A 495 -16.69 24.49 -27.18
CA LEU A 495 -16.44 25.94 -27.33
C LEU A 495 -14.95 26.29 -27.37
N CYS A 496 -14.11 25.49 -26.72
CA CYS A 496 -12.67 25.67 -26.70
C CYS A 496 -11.96 24.94 -27.86
N GLY A 497 -12.70 24.31 -28.78
CA GLY A 497 -12.15 23.59 -29.93
C GLY A 497 -11.60 22.20 -29.58
N LEU A 498 -11.95 21.64 -28.42
CA LEU A 498 -11.52 20.31 -28.01
C LEU A 498 -12.45 19.20 -28.55
N PRO A 499 -11.92 17.98 -28.75
CA PRO A 499 -12.72 16.86 -29.24
C PRO A 499 -13.80 16.47 -28.23
N VAL A 500 -14.99 16.14 -28.75
CA VAL A 500 -16.13 15.61 -27.99
C VAL A 500 -16.70 14.38 -28.72
N PRO A 501 -17.44 13.49 -28.03
CA PRO A 501 -18.05 12.32 -28.67
C PRO A 501 -18.87 12.69 -29.92
N PRO A 502 -18.58 12.12 -31.11
CA PRO A 502 -19.24 12.51 -32.36
C PRO A 502 -20.77 12.38 -32.33
N ALA A 503 -21.27 11.34 -31.66
CA ALA A 503 -22.70 11.09 -31.51
C ALA A 503 -23.43 12.18 -30.69
N GLU A 504 -22.75 12.82 -29.73
CA GLU A 504 -23.34 13.86 -28.88
C GLU A 504 -23.17 15.28 -29.46
N LYS A 505 -22.30 15.44 -30.48
CA LYS A 505 -21.90 16.75 -31.03
C LYS A 505 -23.06 17.65 -31.46
N PRO A 506 -24.15 17.18 -32.12
CA PRO A 506 -25.26 18.05 -32.50
C PRO A 506 -25.95 18.70 -31.29
N MET A 507 -26.22 17.89 -30.26
CA MET A 507 -26.82 18.36 -29.01
C MET A 507 -25.89 19.33 -28.27
N LEU A 508 -24.61 18.98 -28.15
CA LEU A 508 -23.61 19.81 -27.48
C LEU A 508 -23.39 21.15 -28.19
N SER A 509 -23.52 21.18 -29.52
CA SER A 509 -23.39 22.42 -30.31
C SER A 509 -24.50 23.42 -30.00
N GLU A 510 -25.71 22.94 -29.72
CA GLU A 510 -26.82 23.80 -29.30
C GLU A 510 -26.55 24.40 -27.91
N VAL A 511 -26.19 23.56 -26.95
CA VAL A 511 -25.87 24.02 -25.58
C VAL A 511 -24.68 24.99 -25.61
N ALA A 512 -23.63 24.68 -26.36
CA ALA A 512 -22.48 25.56 -26.58
C ALA A 512 -22.91 26.95 -27.11
N ARG A 513 -23.82 27.00 -28.10
CA ARG A 513 -24.34 28.27 -28.64
C ARG A 513 -25.12 29.05 -27.59
N GLN A 514 -25.96 28.39 -26.80
CA GLN A 514 -26.73 29.02 -25.72
C GLN A 514 -25.81 29.63 -24.64
N LEU A 515 -24.72 28.93 -24.29
CA LEU A 515 -23.73 29.44 -23.34
C LEU A 515 -22.94 30.61 -23.92
N ALA A 516 -22.33 30.44 -25.10
CA ALA A 516 -21.51 31.48 -25.73
C ALA A 516 -22.28 32.78 -25.97
N GLY A 517 -23.54 32.69 -26.41
CA GLY A 517 -24.41 33.86 -26.63
C GLY A 517 -24.77 34.65 -25.36
N ARG A 518 -24.50 34.08 -24.17
CA ARG A 518 -24.76 34.70 -22.86
C ARG A 518 -23.47 35.01 -22.08
N MET A 519 -22.31 34.79 -22.69
CA MET A 519 -21.01 35.06 -22.09
C MET A 519 -20.36 36.27 -22.77
N ALA A 520 -19.81 37.17 -21.96
CA ALA A 520 -18.97 38.26 -22.47
C ALA A 520 -17.66 37.69 -23.07
N PRO A 521 -17.01 38.39 -24.02
CA PRO A 521 -15.75 37.92 -24.61
C PRO A 521 -14.66 37.59 -23.57
N ALA A 522 -14.53 38.42 -22.53
CA ALA A 522 -13.59 38.18 -21.43
C ALA A 522 -13.88 36.87 -20.66
N GLN A 523 -15.15 36.51 -20.48
CA GLN A 523 -15.54 35.24 -19.84
C GLN A 523 -15.23 34.04 -20.75
N GLN A 524 -15.40 34.19 -22.07
CA GLN A 524 -15.03 33.15 -23.03
C GLN A 524 -13.52 32.92 -23.06
N ASP A 525 -12.71 33.98 -22.96
CA ASP A 525 -11.26 33.88 -22.89
C ASP A 525 -10.79 33.26 -21.57
N GLN A 526 -11.44 33.60 -20.45
CA GLN A 526 -11.21 32.93 -19.17
C GLN A 526 -11.54 31.44 -19.24
N LEU A 527 -12.67 31.07 -19.85
CA LEU A 527 -13.06 29.67 -20.06
C LEU A 527 -12.00 28.91 -20.87
N LYS A 528 -11.53 29.50 -21.98
CA LYS A 528 -10.45 28.91 -22.80
C LYS A 528 -9.16 28.73 -21.99
N SER A 529 -8.79 29.72 -21.18
CA SER A 529 -7.60 29.65 -20.32
C SER A 529 -7.70 28.52 -19.29
N LEU A 530 -8.83 28.40 -18.60
CA LEU A 530 -9.08 27.33 -17.64
C LEU A 530 -9.11 25.95 -18.30
N MET A 531 -9.72 25.85 -19.49
CA MET A 531 -9.79 24.61 -20.24
C MET A 531 -8.40 24.13 -20.71
N ARG A 532 -7.52 25.06 -21.13
CA ARG A 532 -6.12 24.72 -21.42
C ARG A 532 -5.41 24.14 -20.21
N LYS A 533 -5.52 24.80 -19.04
CA LYS A 533 -4.92 24.30 -17.78
C LYS A 533 -5.44 22.92 -17.40
N PHE A 534 -6.73 22.65 -17.62
CA PHE A 534 -7.33 21.33 -17.38
C PHE A 534 -6.73 20.26 -18.30
N VAL A 535 -6.55 20.56 -19.59
CA VAL A 535 -5.92 19.65 -20.55
C VAL A 535 -4.45 19.41 -20.19
N ASP A 536 -3.71 20.46 -19.85
CA ASP A 536 -2.31 20.38 -19.43
C ASP A 536 -2.14 19.52 -18.15
N ALA A 537 -3.16 19.47 -17.29
CA ALA A 537 -3.20 18.67 -16.08
C ALA A 537 -3.66 17.20 -16.30
N GLY A 538 -3.90 16.78 -17.53
CA GLY A 538 -4.25 15.39 -17.88
C GLY A 538 -5.70 15.18 -18.34
N GLY A 539 -6.54 16.23 -18.37
CA GLY A 539 -7.80 16.23 -19.13
C GLY A 539 -8.89 15.24 -18.71
N SER A 540 -8.85 14.71 -17.49
CA SER A 540 -9.83 13.75 -16.97
C SER A 540 -10.59 14.32 -15.78
N THR A 541 -11.93 14.24 -15.80
CA THR A 541 -12.81 14.65 -14.69
C THR A 541 -13.99 13.69 -14.57
N ASP A 542 -14.53 13.54 -13.36
CA ASP A 542 -15.74 12.78 -13.07
C ASP A 542 -16.82 13.71 -12.50
N VAL A 543 -17.78 14.08 -13.34
CA VAL A 543 -18.88 14.99 -12.97
C VAL A 543 -19.80 14.41 -11.89
N LYS A 544 -19.89 13.08 -11.75
CA LYS A 544 -20.71 12.45 -10.70
C LYS A 544 -19.99 12.54 -9.36
N LYS A 545 -18.66 12.30 -9.33
CA LYS A 545 -17.85 12.51 -8.13
C LYS A 545 -17.87 13.97 -7.68
N TRP A 546 -17.75 14.91 -8.64
CA TRP A 546 -17.87 16.33 -8.33
C TRP A 546 -19.24 16.68 -7.74
N ALA A 547 -20.34 16.21 -8.35
CA ALA A 547 -21.68 16.45 -7.82
C ALA A 547 -21.84 15.89 -6.39
N ARG A 548 -21.23 14.74 -6.09
CA ARG A 548 -21.22 14.14 -4.74
C ARG A 548 -20.43 15.01 -3.77
N ALA A 549 -19.28 15.52 -4.20
CA ALA A 549 -18.41 16.38 -3.40
C ALA A 549 -19.12 17.69 -3.00
N VAL A 550 -19.89 18.29 -3.92
CA VAL A 550 -20.72 19.47 -3.63
C VAL A 550 -21.80 19.15 -2.60
N GLU A 551 -22.48 18.02 -2.74
CA GLU A 551 -23.48 17.58 -1.75
C GLU A 551 -22.83 17.38 -0.36
N ILE A 552 -21.68 16.72 -0.28
CA ILE A 552 -20.89 16.53 0.95
C ILE A 552 -20.51 17.87 1.58
N ALA A 553 -20.04 18.83 0.79
CA ALA A 553 -19.65 20.15 1.27
C ALA A 553 -20.81 20.87 1.99
N GLY A 554 -22.03 20.75 1.46
CA GLY A 554 -23.24 21.27 2.11
C GLY A 554 -23.47 20.68 3.50
N TYR A 555 -23.41 19.34 3.63
CA TYR A 555 -23.55 18.67 4.92
C TYR A 555 -22.46 19.08 5.92
N ARG A 556 -21.21 19.21 5.47
CA ARG A 556 -20.09 19.65 6.28
C ARG A 556 -20.25 21.08 6.79
N VAL A 557 -20.70 22.01 5.93
CA VAL A 557 -21.05 23.38 6.35
C VAL A 557 -22.20 23.37 7.34
N GLY A 558 -23.26 22.61 7.08
CA GLY A 558 -24.39 22.49 8.00
C GLY A 558 -23.93 22.07 9.41
N LEU A 559 -23.13 21.01 9.51
CA LEU A 559 -22.57 20.54 10.79
C LEU A 559 -21.65 21.56 11.45
N LEU A 560 -20.85 22.26 10.65
CA LEU A 560 -19.95 23.30 11.13
C LEU A 560 -20.72 24.46 11.76
N LEU A 561 -21.81 24.91 11.12
CA LEU A 561 -22.59 26.05 11.59
C LEU A 561 -23.53 25.72 12.75
N CYS A 562 -24.10 24.51 12.82
CA CYS A 562 -24.91 24.10 13.95
C CYS A 562 -24.07 23.68 15.17
N ASN A 563 -22.82 23.28 14.92
CA ASN A 563 -21.88 22.77 15.91
C ASN A 563 -22.44 21.63 16.79
N ASP A 564 -23.30 20.78 16.23
CA ASP A 564 -24.01 19.73 16.97
C ASP A 564 -24.28 18.53 16.06
N LEU A 565 -23.54 17.44 16.28
CA LEU A 565 -23.65 16.23 15.46
C LEU A 565 -25.00 15.53 15.62
N MET A 566 -25.60 15.57 16.81
CA MET A 566 -26.90 14.94 17.03
C MET A 566 -27.99 15.66 16.27
N VAL A 567 -27.99 17.00 16.31
CA VAL A 567 -28.91 17.83 15.51
C VAL A 567 -28.71 17.61 14.01
N ALA A 568 -27.46 17.63 13.54
CA ALA A 568 -27.12 17.42 12.14
C ALA A 568 -27.60 16.04 11.64
N ALA A 569 -27.32 14.98 12.39
CA ALA A 569 -27.74 13.63 12.03
C ALA A 569 -29.26 13.48 12.09
N HIS A 570 -29.93 14.07 13.10
CA HIS A 570 -31.38 14.05 13.22
C HIS A 570 -32.07 14.64 12.00
N ILE A 571 -31.71 15.88 11.61
CA ILE A 571 -32.29 16.53 10.42
C ILE A 571 -31.97 15.73 9.16
N THR A 572 -30.71 15.29 9.00
CA THR A 572 -30.29 14.49 7.83
C THR A 572 -31.09 13.19 7.69
N SER A 573 -31.46 12.56 8.80
CA SER A 573 -32.27 11.33 8.79
C SER A 573 -33.76 11.54 8.51
N GLN A 574 -34.26 12.77 8.73
CA GLN A 574 -35.66 13.13 8.47
C GLN A 574 -35.87 13.71 7.07
N GLU A 575 -34.79 14.07 6.37
CA GLU A 575 -34.85 14.56 5.00
C GLU A 575 -35.53 13.56 4.08
N GLN A 576 -36.60 14.03 3.45
CA GLN A 576 -37.21 13.32 2.33
C GLN A 576 -36.28 13.45 1.13
N GLY A 577 -36.08 12.35 0.38
CA GLY A 577 -35.10 12.27 -0.72
C GLY A 577 -35.15 13.49 -1.63
N GLY A 578 -34.15 14.36 -1.54
CA GLY A 578 -34.07 15.59 -2.32
C GLY A 578 -33.85 15.28 -3.81
N LEU A 579 -34.46 16.09 -4.67
CA LEU A 579 -34.27 16.00 -6.12
C LEU A 579 -32.77 16.05 -6.47
N GLY A 580 -32.26 15.00 -7.12
CA GLY A 580 -30.87 14.92 -7.57
C GLY A 580 -29.83 14.49 -6.52
N SER A 581 -30.25 14.16 -5.29
CA SER A 581 -29.38 13.57 -4.26
C SER A 581 -28.82 12.24 -4.74
N ILE A 582 -27.49 12.07 -4.69
CA ILE A 582 -26.83 10.80 -5.05
C ILE A 582 -26.34 10.02 -3.85
N MET A 583 -26.49 10.58 -2.64
CA MET A 583 -26.17 9.91 -1.39
C MET A 583 -27.44 9.41 -0.67
N THR A 584 -27.34 8.25 -0.06
CA THR A 584 -28.35 7.72 0.88
C THR A 584 -28.28 8.43 2.23
N PRO A 585 -29.36 8.47 3.03
CA PRO A 585 -29.33 9.02 4.39
C PRO A 585 -28.22 8.43 5.27
N LYS A 586 -27.95 7.11 5.12
CA LYS A 586 -26.89 6.42 5.85
C LYS A 586 -25.50 6.93 5.46
N GLU A 587 -25.24 7.15 4.17
CA GLU A 587 -23.96 7.71 3.70
C GLU A 587 -23.75 9.14 4.18
N LYS A 588 -24.83 9.93 4.24
CA LYS A 588 -24.79 11.32 4.74
C LYS A 588 -24.44 11.36 6.22
N VAL A 589 -25.08 10.53 7.04
CA VAL A 589 -24.73 10.41 8.46
C VAL A 589 -23.31 9.88 8.66
N LYS A 590 -22.87 8.90 7.85
CA LYS A 590 -21.49 8.41 7.86
C LYS A 590 -20.50 9.54 7.59
N GLU A 591 -20.77 10.39 6.60
CA GLU A 591 -19.93 11.54 6.29
C GLU A 591 -19.84 12.53 7.45
N LEU A 592 -20.98 12.85 8.07
CA LEU A 592 -21.02 13.73 9.25
C LEU A 592 -20.19 13.17 10.41
N VAL A 593 -20.28 11.87 10.68
CA VAL A 593 -19.52 11.19 11.72
C VAL A 593 -18.02 11.28 11.44
N LEU A 594 -17.56 10.89 10.24
CA LEU A 594 -16.14 10.91 9.90
C LEU A 594 -15.58 12.34 9.85
N TYR A 595 -16.33 13.28 9.30
CA TYR A 595 -15.91 14.68 9.26
C TYR A 595 -15.79 15.25 10.67
N SER A 596 -16.73 14.96 11.57
CA SER A 596 -16.77 15.51 12.94
C SER A 596 -15.53 15.24 13.81
N ILE A 597 -14.71 14.25 13.44
CA ILE A 597 -13.48 13.86 14.14
C ILE A 597 -12.20 14.09 13.31
N SER A 598 -12.34 14.74 12.15
CA SER A 598 -11.24 14.97 11.22
C SER A 598 -10.45 16.24 11.55
N GLU A 599 -9.17 16.25 11.18
CA GLU A 599 -8.33 17.47 11.25
C GLU A 599 -8.92 18.64 10.45
N ASP A 600 -9.62 18.34 9.37
CA ASP A 600 -10.28 19.34 8.53
C ASP A 600 -11.41 20.04 9.30
N TYR A 601 -12.26 19.28 9.99
CA TYR A 601 -13.31 19.85 10.83
C TYR A 601 -12.76 20.67 12.00
N PHE A 602 -11.69 20.20 12.66
CA PHE A 602 -11.07 20.93 13.77
C PHE A 602 -10.52 22.28 13.31
N LYS A 603 -9.84 22.31 12.16
CA LYS A 603 -9.31 23.54 11.57
C LYS A 603 -10.43 24.48 11.13
N ALA A 604 -11.49 23.94 10.50
CA ALA A 604 -12.65 24.72 10.09
C ALA A 604 -13.34 25.37 11.31
N ARG A 605 -13.62 24.62 12.37
CA ARG A 605 -14.21 25.14 13.63
C ARG A 605 -13.36 26.23 14.25
N ARG A 606 -12.06 26.02 14.34
CA ARG A 606 -11.12 27.00 14.91
C ARG A 606 -11.16 28.31 14.11
N SER A 607 -11.19 28.22 12.78
CA SER A 607 -11.20 29.40 11.91
C SER A 607 -12.42 30.31 12.08
N ILE A 608 -13.55 29.77 12.55
CA ILE A 608 -14.77 30.55 12.81
C ILE A 608 -15.05 30.78 14.30
N GLY A 609 -14.11 30.40 15.17
CA GLY A 609 -14.20 30.64 16.61
C GLY A 609 -15.22 29.77 17.35
N LEU A 610 -15.50 28.55 16.84
CA LEU A 610 -16.41 27.57 17.48
C LEU A 610 -15.65 26.46 18.25
N HIS A 611 -14.38 26.65 18.54
CA HIS A 611 -13.58 25.68 19.31
C HIS A 611 -13.82 25.86 20.82
N VAL A 612 -13.64 24.79 21.58
CA VAL A 612 -13.71 24.79 23.05
C VAL A 612 -12.33 24.59 23.69
N GLY A 613 -12.18 25.06 24.93
CA GLY A 613 -10.88 25.18 25.59
C GLY A 613 -10.04 26.26 24.94
#